data_AF-A0A4U3EVA6-F1
#
_entry.id   AF-A0A4U3EVA6-F1
#
_cell.length_a   1.000
_cell.length_b   1.000
_cell.length_c   1.000
_cell.angle_alpha   90.00
_cell.angle_beta   90.00
_cell.angle_gamma   90.00
#
_symmetry.space_group_name_H-M   'P 1'
#
loop_
_entity.id
_entity.type
_entity.pdbx_description
1 polymer ?
#
loop_
_entity_poly.entity_id
_entity_poly.type
_entity_poly.pdbx_seq_one_letter_code
_entity_poly.pdbx_strand_id
1 'polypeptide(L)'
;MKNFAEELVYWYLRFNGFFPLTNFVLHRQGLPSNQQSADADLLAIRPKHVSEEIGGQHYDNHLFRHFSSSTNIGLMCEVKSGNRSNLESIYLGREERISYCLQRIGFFSENKVIEHTEVLKSHQVSKGQFHEVGKLLITKRESNVPGFICLTLDHIEDFIMERINLFPREKNGAKLHFDSDMLQYMIWKNGM
;
A
#
# COMPACT_ATOMS: atom_id res chain seq x y z
N MET A 1 -13.49 -4.34 -9.10
CA MET A 1 -12.84 -3.51 -10.12
C MET A 1 -12.20 -2.38 -9.35
N LYS A 2 -10.87 -2.20 -9.43
CA LYS A 2 -10.18 -1.14 -8.69
C LYS A 2 -10.56 0.21 -9.29
N ASN A 3 -10.69 1.24 -8.47
CA ASN A 3 -10.68 2.60 -9.01
C ASN A 3 -9.24 3.00 -9.40
N PHE A 4 -9.09 4.06 -10.19
CA PHE A 4 -7.78 4.47 -10.70
C PHE A 4 -6.75 4.74 -9.58
N ALA A 5 -7.20 5.26 -8.44
CA ALA A 5 -6.30 5.61 -7.34
C ALA A 5 -5.78 4.34 -6.64
N GLU A 6 -6.65 3.34 -6.40
CA GLU A 6 -6.23 2.03 -5.91
C GLU A 6 -5.30 1.31 -6.91
N GLU A 7 -5.51 1.51 -8.20
CA GLU A 7 -4.63 0.97 -9.25
C GLU A 7 -3.25 1.61 -9.26
N LEU A 8 -3.16 2.94 -9.09
CA LEU A 8 -1.88 3.64 -8.88
C LEU A 8 -1.15 3.10 -7.65
N VAL A 9 -1.84 3.00 -6.51
CA VAL A 9 -1.25 2.48 -5.27
C VAL A 9 -0.80 1.03 -5.43
N TYR A 10 -1.57 0.20 -6.13
CA TYR A 10 -1.20 -1.17 -6.44
C TYR A 10 0.15 -1.24 -7.18
N TRP A 11 0.31 -0.44 -8.24
CA TRP A 11 1.54 -0.44 -9.03
C TRP A 11 2.72 0.18 -8.32
N TYR A 12 2.49 1.25 -7.56
CA TYR A 12 3.49 1.83 -6.66
C TYR A 12 4.05 0.77 -5.70
N LEU A 13 3.18 0.02 -5.03
CA LEU A 13 3.61 -1.05 -4.13
C LEU A 13 4.36 -2.16 -4.89
N ARG A 14 3.86 -2.59 -6.06
CA ARG A 14 4.54 -3.59 -6.91
C ARG A 14 5.94 -3.16 -7.32
N PHE A 15 6.12 -1.92 -7.76
CA PHE A 15 7.42 -1.38 -8.15
C PHE A 15 8.37 -1.20 -6.97
N ASN A 16 7.85 -1.12 -5.73
CA ASN A 16 8.63 -1.17 -4.50
C ASN A 16 8.92 -2.61 -4.00
N GLY A 17 8.57 -3.63 -4.79
CA GLY A 17 8.84 -5.04 -4.49
C GLY A 17 7.81 -5.69 -3.56
N PHE A 18 6.66 -5.06 -3.33
CA PHE A 18 5.57 -5.66 -2.58
C PHE A 18 4.74 -6.60 -3.46
N PHE A 19 4.08 -7.56 -2.80
CA PHE A 19 3.03 -8.42 -3.34
C PHE A 19 1.68 -7.97 -2.79
N PRO A 20 0.91 -7.14 -3.52
CA PRO A 20 -0.34 -6.60 -3.01
C PRO A 20 -1.51 -7.57 -3.25
N LEU A 21 -2.28 -7.78 -2.20
CA LEU A 21 -3.61 -8.38 -2.22
C LEU A 21 -4.65 -7.25 -2.31
N THR A 22 -5.60 -7.39 -3.23
CA THR A 22 -6.63 -6.38 -3.50
C THR A 22 -8.03 -6.95 -3.43
N ASN A 23 -9.04 -6.07 -3.28
CA ASN A 23 -10.45 -6.45 -3.07
C ASN A 23 -10.62 -7.35 -1.82
N PHE A 24 -9.92 -6.99 -0.73
CA PHE A 24 -9.96 -7.77 0.49
C PHE A 24 -11.19 -7.42 1.33
N VAL A 25 -12.26 -8.18 1.13
CA VAL A 25 -13.52 -7.99 1.85
C VAL A 25 -13.39 -8.46 3.30
N LEU A 26 -13.58 -7.55 4.26
CA LEU A 26 -13.68 -7.93 5.68
C LEU A 26 -14.98 -8.71 5.89
N HIS A 27 -14.90 -10.00 6.26
CA HIS A 27 -16.08 -10.82 6.50
C HIS A 27 -16.96 -10.23 7.63
N ARG A 28 -18.25 -10.06 7.34
CA ARG A 28 -19.29 -9.52 8.22
C ARG A 28 -19.66 -10.52 9.33
N GLN A 29 -18.82 -10.72 10.35
CA GLN A 29 -19.33 -11.35 11.56
C GLN A 29 -20.05 -10.31 12.42
N GLY A 30 -21.39 -10.27 12.32
CA GLY A 30 -22.26 -9.64 13.33
C GLY A 30 -22.83 -8.24 13.04
N LEU A 31 -22.67 -7.65 11.85
CA LEU A 31 -23.23 -6.33 11.53
C LEU A 31 -24.49 -6.40 10.64
N PRO A 32 -25.54 -5.59 10.90
CA PRO A 32 -26.77 -5.56 10.10
C PRO A 32 -26.53 -5.15 8.65
N SER A 33 -27.31 -5.77 7.75
CA SER A 33 -27.06 -6.00 6.32
C SER A 33 -26.90 -4.78 5.40
N ASN A 34 -27.05 -3.55 5.89
CA ASN A 34 -27.16 -2.34 5.04
C ASN A 34 -26.03 -1.31 5.21
N GLN A 35 -24.98 -1.60 5.97
CA GLN A 35 -23.78 -0.74 6.03
C GLN A 35 -22.69 -1.32 5.12
N GLN A 36 -22.17 -0.47 4.24
CA GLN A 36 -21.17 -0.84 3.22
C GLN A 36 -19.97 -1.57 3.87
N SER A 37 -19.55 -2.67 3.24
CA SER A 37 -18.27 -3.32 3.50
C SER A 37 -17.18 -2.28 3.31
N ALA A 38 -16.56 -1.86 4.40
CA ALA A 38 -15.44 -0.96 4.32
C ALA A 38 -14.21 -1.82 4.61
N ASP A 39 -13.37 -1.90 3.59
CA ASP A 39 -12.22 -2.79 3.50
C ASP A 39 -10.94 -2.00 3.81
N ALA A 40 -9.83 -2.70 4.09
CA ALA A 40 -8.54 -2.13 3.75
C ALA A 40 -8.41 -2.25 2.24
N ASP A 41 -8.17 -1.14 1.54
CA ASP A 41 -8.23 -1.13 0.08
C ASP A 41 -7.17 -2.07 -0.52
N LEU A 42 -5.98 -2.10 0.11
CA LEU A 42 -4.92 -3.05 -0.21
C LEU A 42 -4.24 -3.58 1.07
N LEU A 43 -3.85 -4.85 1.02
CA LEU A 43 -2.84 -5.42 1.91
C LEU A 43 -1.62 -5.76 1.07
N ALA A 44 -0.41 -5.60 1.60
CA ALA A 44 0.78 -5.93 0.84
C ALA A 44 1.89 -6.49 1.72
N ILE A 45 2.63 -7.46 1.20
CA ILE A 45 3.81 -8.01 1.89
C ILE A 45 5.05 -7.82 1.04
N ARG A 46 6.19 -7.58 1.68
CA ARG A 46 7.50 -7.49 1.05
C ARG A 46 8.52 -8.29 1.85
N PRO A 47 9.05 -9.38 1.28
CA PRO A 47 10.17 -10.11 1.88
C PRO A 47 11.43 -9.24 1.95
N LYS A 48 12.23 -9.39 3.01
CA LYS A 48 13.43 -8.56 3.27
C LYS A 48 14.52 -8.62 2.20
N HIS A 49 14.55 -9.69 1.40
CA HIS A 49 15.57 -9.92 0.38
C HIS A 49 15.03 -9.83 -1.06
N VAL A 50 13.86 -9.20 -1.26
CA VAL A 50 13.40 -8.95 -2.63
C VAL A 50 14.41 -8.06 -3.36
N SER A 51 14.72 -8.44 -4.59
CA SER A 51 15.61 -7.74 -5.50
C SER A 51 15.07 -7.86 -6.92
N GLU A 52 15.36 -6.87 -7.75
CA GLU A 52 15.03 -6.85 -9.17
C GLU A 52 16.33 -6.53 -9.92
N GLU A 53 16.72 -7.39 -10.87
CA GLU A 53 17.95 -7.18 -11.66
C GLU A 53 17.78 -6.01 -12.64
N ILE A 54 16.58 -5.85 -13.19
CA ILE A 54 16.26 -4.79 -14.14
C ILE A 54 15.97 -3.51 -13.37
N GLY A 55 16.93 -2.60 -13.40
CA GLY A 55 16.76 -1.23 -12.95
C GLY A 55 17.30 -0.83 -11.60
N GLY A 56 18.16 -1.68 -11.02
CA GLY A 56 18.87 -1.39 -9.79
C GLY A 56 17.97 -1.30 -8.55
N GLN A 57 18.57 -0.94 -7.41
CA GLN A 57 17.83 -0.68 -6.18
C GLN A 57 17.15 0.69 -6.26
N HIS A 58 16.02 0.76 -6.96
CA HIS A 58 15.15 1.94 -6.92
C HIS A 58 13.93 1.62 -6.07
N TYR A 59 13.92 2.15 -4.86
CA TYR A 59 12.82 2.04 -3.90
C TYR A 59 12.54 3.42 -3.32
N ASP A 60 11.29 3.66 -2.91
CA ASP A 60 10.88 4.94 -2.38
C ASP A 60 11.42 5.16 -0.96
N ASN A 61 12.48 5.96 -0.84
CA ASN A 61 13.07 6.33 0.45
C ASN A 61 12.06 6.94 1.43
N HIS A 62 11.02 7.63 0.95
CA HIS A 62 9.99 8.22 1.80
C HIS A 62 9.19 7.15 2.54
N LEU A 63 8.88 6.03 1.88
CA LEU A 63 8.22 4.88 2.51
C LEU A 63 9.21 4.06 3.35
N PHE A 64 10.39 3.77 2.81
CA PHE A 64 11.32 2.82 3.45
C PHE A 64 12.03 3.37 4.69
N ARG A 65 12.11 4.69 4.88
CA ARG A 65 12.67 5.29 6.12
C ARG A 65 11.94 4.85 7.40
N HIS A 66 10.72 4.33 7.29
CA HIS A 66 9.91 3.89 8.42
C HIS A 66 10.23 2.44 8.86
N PHE A 67 10.99 1.70 8.06
CA PHE A 67 11.23 0.26 8.23
C PHE A 67 12.73 -0.05 8.27
N SER A 68 13.07 -1.18 8.89
CA SER A 68 14.41 -1.77 8.81
C SER A 68 14.60 -2.49 7.49
N SER A 69 15.82 -2.47 6.95
CA SER A 69 16.21 -3.26 5.78
C SER A 69 16.32 -4.76 6.08
N SER A 70 16.31 -5.16 7.35
CA SER A 70 16.54 -6.55 7.79
C SER A 70 15.26 -7.34 8.09
N THR A 71 14.07 -6.76 7.86
CA THR A 71 12.77 -7.30 8.26
C THR A 71 11.85 -7.47 7.05
N ASN A 72 10.94 -8.44 7.13
CA ASN A 72 9.83 -8.50 6.16
C ASN A 72 8.82 -7.40 6.52
N ILE A 73 8.23 -6.76 5.52
CA ILE A 73 7.32 -5.64 5.72
C ILE A 73 5.91 -6.07 5.32
N GLY A 74 4.93 -5.79 6.18
CA GLY A 74 3.52 -5.88 5.88
C GLY A 74 2.89 -4.48 5.88
N LEU A 75 2.08 -4.17 4.89
CA LEU A 75 1.38 -2.89 4.79
C LEU A 75 -0.12 -3.13 4.74
N MET A 76 -0.83 -2.29 5.49
CA MET A 76 -2.26 -2.11 5.40
C MET A 76 -2.51 -0.73 4.80
N CYS A 77 -3.24 -0.68 3.70
CA CYS A 77 -3.39 0.54 2.91
C CYS A 77 -4.84 0.99 2.85
N GLU A 78 -5.05 2.28 3.04
CA GLU A 78 -6.33 2.96 2.79
C GLU A 78 -6.11 4.14 1.83
N VAL A 79 -7.00 4.30 0.85
CA VAL A 79 -6.90 5.23 -0.27
C VAL A 79 -8.11 6.16 -0.26
N LYS A 80 -7.85 7.47 -0.14
CA LYS A 80 -8.86 8.54 -0.20
C LYS A 80 -8.57 9.47 -1.36
N SER A 81 -9.19 9.18 -2.51
CA SER A 81 -9.05 9.96 -3.75
C SER A 81 -9.98 11.18 -3.84
N GLY A 82 -10.96 11.30 -2.94
CA GLY A 82 -11.90 12.42 -2.90
C GLY A 82 -11.24 13.75 -2.51
N ASN A 83 -11.75 14.86 -3.05
CA ASN A 83 -11.22 16.21 -2.79
C ASN A 83 -11.37 16.69 -1.32
N ARG A 84 -12.25 16.06 -0.55
CA ARG A 84 -12.46 16.32 0.88
C ARG A 84 -12.32 15.00 1.62
N SER A 85 -11.11 14.68 2.05
CA SER A 85 -10.86 13.54 2.94
C SER A 85 -11.42 13.90 4.32
N ASN A 86 -12.57 13.36 4.71
CA ASN A 86 -13.00 13.44 6.10
C ASN A 86 -12.15 12.44 6.89
N LEU A 87 -11.40 12.90 7.90
CA LEU A 87 -10.60 12.04 8.78
C LEU A 87 -11.46 10.99 9.48
N GLU A 88 -12.74 11.30 9.75
CA GLU A 88 -13.70 10.35 10.34
C GLU A 88 -14.05 9.19 9.41
N SER A 89 -13.74 9.31 8.11
CA SER A 89 -13.91 8.26 7.11
C SER A 89 -12.68 7.36 6.95
N ILE A 90 -11.63 7.56 7.75
CA ILE A 90 -10.46 6.68 7.81
C ILE A 90 -10.79 5.53 8.74
N TYR A 91 -11.04 4.36 8.18
CA TYR A 91 -11.51 3.24 8.95
C TYR A 91 -10.39 2.31 9.41
N LEU A 92 -9.23 2.33 8.76
CA LEU A 92 -8.06 1.53 9.11
C LEU A 92 -7.41 1.94 10.45
N GLY A 93 -7.99 2.91 11.16
CA GLY A 93 -7.65 3.22 12.56
C GLY A 93 -8.36 2.33 13.58
N ARG A 94 -9.38 1.56 13.18
CA ARG A 94 -10.19 0.74 14.11
C ARG A 94 -9.50 -0.57 14.44
N GLU A 95 -9.57 -0.97 15.70
CA GLU A 95 -8.89 -2.13 16.27
C GLU A 95 -9.24 -3.44 15.55
N GLU A 96 -10.53 -3.67 15.31
CA GLU A 96 -11.01 -4.89 14.66
C GLU A 96 -10.46 -5.05 13.24
N ARG A 97 -10.24 -3.93 12.55
CA ARG A 97 -9.70 -3.93 11.18
C ARG A 97 -8.21 -4.17 11.17
N ILE A 98 -7.49 -3.50 12.06
CA ILE A 98 -6.05 -3.69 12.22
C ILE A 98 -5.77 -5.16 12.54
N SER A 99 -6.44 -5.72 13.55
CA SER A 99 -6.27 -7.11 13.97
C SER A 99 -6.54 -8.09 12.81
N TYR A 100 -7.64 -7.90 12.08
CA TYR A 100 -7.96 -8.77 10.95
C TYR A 100 -6.96 -8.66 9.80
N CYS A 101 -6.48 -7.45 9.50
CA CYS A 101 -5.44 -7.26 8.50
C CYS A 101 -4.12 -7.93 8.91
N LEU A 102 -3.74 -7.84 10.19
CA LEU A 102 -2.55 -8.52 10.72
C LEU A 102 -2.67 -10.04 10.64
N GLN A 103 -3.83 -10.60 10.98
CA GLN A 103 -4.12 -12.03 10.82
C GLN A 103 -3.96 -12.44 9.35
N ARG A 104 -4.44 -11.60 8.42
CA ARG A 104 -4.34 -11.90 6.98
C ARG A 104 -2.92 -11.77 6.43
N ILE A 105 -2.16 -10.78 6.89
CA ILE A 105 -0.73 -10.65 6.59
C ILE A 105 0.03 -11.90 7.04
N GLY A 106 -0.36 -12.48 8.18
CA GLY A 106 0.08 -13.82 8.59
C GLY A 106 1.52 -13.88 9.11
N PHE A 107 2.08 -12.76 9.55
CA PHE A 107 3.44 -12.71 10.13
C PHE A 107 3.48 -13.10 11.61
N PHE A 108 2.37 -13.02 12.32
CA PHE A 108 2.32 -13.08 13.77
C PHE A 108 1.35 -14.16 14.26
N SER A 109 1.69 -14.79 15.39
CA SER A 109 0.75 -15.64 16.13
C SER A 109 -0.38 -14.80 16.73
N GLU A 110 -1.49 -15.43 17.12
CA GLU A 110 -2.69 -14.74 17.63
C GLU A 110 -2.38 -13.79 18.80
N ASN A 111 -1.58 -14.23 19.78
CA ASN A 111 -1.15 -13.37 20.89
C ASN A 111 -0.35 -12.15 20.41
N LYS A 112 0.51 -12.33 19.40
CA LYS A 112 1.31 -11.24 18.82
C LYS A 112 0.46 -10.31 17.96
N VAL A 113 -0.60 -10.80 17.32
CA VAL A 113 -1.57 -9.94 16.63
C VAL A 113 -2.16 -8.91 17.60
N ILE A 114 -2.55 -9.32 18.81
CA ILE A 114 -3.11 -8.41 19.82
C ILE A 114 -2.08 -7.33 20.20
N GLU A 115 -0.85 -7.75 20.51
CA GLU A 115 0.24 -6.82 20.86
C GLU A 115 0.52 -5.79 19.74
N HIS A 116 0.63 -6.26 18.49
CA HIS A 116 0.90 -5.39 17.36
C HIS A 116 -0.31 -4.50 17.02
N THR A 117 -1.53 -4.97 17.25
CA THR A 117 -2.76 -4.17 17.09
C THR A 117 -2.76 -2.99 18.05
N GLU A 118 -2.44 -3.20 19.32
CA GLU A 118 -2.43 -2.11 20.30
C GLU A 118 -1.42 -1.02 19.96
N VAL A 119 -0.24 -1.39 19.47
CA VAL A 119 0.75 -0.43 18.98
C VAL A 119 0.21 0.35 17.78
N LEU A 120 -0.39 -0.34 16.81
CA LEU A 120 -0.86 0.24 15.56
C LEU A 120 -2.12 1.11 15.73
N LYS A 121 -2.82 1.09 16.87
CA LYS A 121 -3.91 2.06 17.12
C LYS A 121 -3.39 3.50 17.15
N SER A 122 -2.16 3.72 17.61
CA SER A 122 -1.57 5.05 17.77
C SER A 122 -0.30 5.28 16.95
N HIS A 123 0.37 4.23 16.49
CA HIS A 123 1.62 4.32 15.75
C HIS A 123 1.46 3.88 14.29
N GLN A 124 2.27 4.49 13.42
CA GLN A 124 2.30 4.20 11.99
C GLN A 124 2.92 2.83 11.66
N VAL A 125 3.84 2.35 12.50
CA VAL A 125 4.55 1.08 12.33
C VAL A 125 4.66 0.40 13.69
N SER A 126 4.46 -0.92 13.70
CA SER A 126 4.77 -1.79 14.83
C SER A 126 5.93 -2.71 14.45
N LYS A 127 6.93 -2.77 15.35
CA LYS A 127 8.20 -3.44 15.09
C LYS A 127 8.28 -4.79 15.77
N GLY A 128 8.71 -5.80 15.02
CA GLY A 128 9.07 -7.11 15.51
C GLY A 128 10.50 -7.47 15.12
N GLN A 129 10.99 -8.62 15.61
CA GLN A 129 12.37 -9.06 15.36
C GLN A 129 12.64 -9.36 13.87
N PHE A 130 11.69 -10.00 13.19
CA PHE A 130 11.82 -10.43 11.79
C PHE A 130 10.81 -9.78 10.84
N HIS A 131 9.79 -9.14 11.41
CA HIS A 131 8.64 -8.63 10.70
C HIS A 131 8.28 -7.25 11.24
N GLU A 132 8.00 -6.32 10.36
CA GLU A 132 7.42 -5.02 10.68
C GLU A 132 6.13 -4.84 9.91
N VAL A 133 5.17 -4.17 10.52
CA VAL A 133 3.86 -3.90 9.90
C VAL A 133 3.53 -2.43 10.03
N GLY A 134 3.00 -1.83 8.97
CA GLY A 134 2.67 -0.41 8.93
C GLY A 134 1.30 -0.12 8.33
N LYS A 135 0.74 1.02 8.73
CA LYS A 135 -0.48 1.58 8.13
C LYS A 135 -0.10 2.70 7.17
N LEU A 136 -0.52 2.56 5.93
CA LEU A 136 -0.30 3.51 4.85
C LEU A 136 -1.63 4.17 4.48
N LEU A 137 -1.66 5.50 4.51
CA LEU A 137 -2.79 6.30 4.05
C LEU A 137 -2.37 7.06 2.81
N ILE A 138 -3.17 6.94 1.76
CA ILE A 138 -2.96 7.65 0.51
C ILE A 138 -4.09 8.67 0.33
N THR A 139 -3.72 9.93 0.13
CA THR A 139 -4.67 11.04 -0.03
C THR A 139 -4.38 11.83 -1.28
N LYS A 140 -5.35 12.61 -1.78
CA LYS A 140 -5.10 13.52 -2.89
C LYS A 140 -4.21 14.72 -2.51
N ARG A 141 -4.30 15.19 -1.27
CA ARG A 141 -3.52 16.32 -0.74
C ARG A 141 -2.72 15.87 0.45
N GLU A 142 -1.62 16.56 0.73
CA GLU A 142 -0.84 16.31 1.94
C GLU A 142 -1.74 16.32 3.17
N SER A 143 -1.58 15.28 3.98
CA SER A 143 -2.27 15.11 5.24
C SER A 143 -1.30 14.51 6.23
N ASN A 144 -1.37 14.96 7.48
CA ASN A 144 -0.64 14.35 8.57
C ASN A 144 -1.66 13.70 9.51
N VAL A 145 -1.95 12.42 9.28
CA VAL A 145 -2.89 11.67 10.11
C VAL A 145 -2.10 10.89 11.15
N PRO A 146 -2.31 11.14 12.45
CA PRO A 146 -1.61 10.44 13.51
C PRO A 146 -1.74 8.91 13.36
N GLY A 147 -0.60 8.24 13.51
CA GLY A 147 -0.55 6.79 13.40
C GLY A 147 -0.61 6.26 11.96
N PHE A 148 -0.42 7.07 10.92
CA PHE A 148 -0.30 6.60 9.53
C PHE A 148 0.95 7.15 8.86
N ILE A 149 1.57 6.33 8.02
CA ILE A 149 2.47 6.83 6.97
C ILE A 149 1.55 7.45 5.92
N CYS A 150 1.72 8.74 5.62
CA CYS A 150 0.86 9.46 4.69
C CYS A 150 1.61 9.76 3.39
N LEU A 151 1.06 9.37 2.25
CA LEU A 151 1.56 9.69 0.91
C LEU A 151 0.46 10.38 0.10
N THR A 152 0.84 11.21 -0.86
CA THR A 152 -0.10 11.78 -1.82
C THR A 152 -0.20 10.91 -3.08
N LEU A 153 -1.32 11.02 -3.79
CA LEU A 153 -1.44 10.43 -5.13
C LEU A 153 -0.42 11.01 -6.10
N ASP A 154 -0.13 12.32 -6.01
CA ASP A 154 0.87 12.98 -6.85
C ASP A 154 2.28 12.39 -6.61
N HIS A 155 2.67 12.18 -5.35
CA HIS A 155 3.94 11.52 -5.00
C HIS A 155 4.04 10.10 -5.58
N ILE A 156 2.94 9.36 -5.52
CA ILE A 156 2.86 8.01 -6.10
C ILE A 156 2.97 8.04 -7.63
N GLU A 157 2.29 8.98 -8.28
CA GLU A 157 2.36 9.17 -9.72
C GLU A 157 3.78 9.55 -10.15
N ASP A 158 4.41 10.49 -9.46
CA ASP A 158 5.79 10.93 -9.71
C ASP A 158 6.77 9.76 -9.62
N PHE A 159 6.66 8.92 -8.58
CA PHE A 159 7.50 7.72 -8.44
C PHE A 159 7.30 6.73 -9.59
N ILE A 160 6.04 6.48 -9.98
CA ILE A 160 5.72 5.58 -11.10
C ILE A 160 6.31 6.14 -12.40
N MET A 161 6.17 7.44 -12.62
CA MET A 161 6.70 8.13 -13.79
C MET A 161 8.22 8.08 -13.86
N GLU A 162 8.91 8.31 -12.74
CA GLU A 162 10.36 8.13 -12.64
C GLU A 162 10.76 6.70 -13.02
N ARG A 163 10.08 5.69 -12.48
CA ARG A 163 10.33 4.26 -12.79
C ARG A 163 10.05 3.92 -14.25
N ILE A 164 9.05 4.54 -14.88
CA ILE A 164 8.79 4.38 -16.32
C ILE A 164 9.95 4.95 -17.13
N ASN A 165 10.43 6.15 -16.77
CA ASN A 165 11.46 6.89 -17.50
C ASN A 165 12.88 6.31 -17.38
N LEU A 166 13.15 5.45 -16.39
CA LEU A 166 14.46 4.79 -16.25
C LEU A 166 14.75 3.74 -17.34
N PHE A 167 13.72 3.20 -18.04
CA PHE A 167 13.88 2.13 -19.05
C PHE A 167 13.15 2.43 -20.36
N PRO A 168 13.43 3.56 -21.04
CA PRO A 168 12.67 4.00 -22.19
C PRO A 168 12.83 3.09 -23.41
N ARG A 169 13.98 2.41 -23.55
CA ARG A 169 14.27 1.52 -24.69
C ARG A 169 13.65 0.13 -24.50
N GLU A 170 13.68 -0.41 -23.29
CA GLU A 170 13.13 -1.72 -22.95
C GLU A 170 11.60 -1.69 -22.87
N LYS A 171 10.99 -0.55 -22.49
CA LYS A 171 9.54 -0.45 -22.24
C LYS A 171 8.69 -0.12 -23.46
N ASN A 172 9.27 0.28 -24.59
CA ASN A 172 8.47 0.68 -25.76
C ASN A 172 7.69 -0.48 -26.39
N GLY A 173 8.23 -1.70 -26.36
CA GLY A 173 7.50 -2.93 -26.66
C GLY A 173 6.82 -3.54 -25.43
N ALA A 174 7.44 -3.42 -24.25
CA ALA A 174 6.92 -4.03 -23.02
C ALA A 174 5.62 -3.40 -22.49
N LYS A 175 5.24 -2.19 -22.96
CA LYS A 175 4.02 -1.51 -22.53
C LYS A 175 2.76 -2.37 -22.67
N LEU A 176 2.67 -3.17 -23.73
CA LEU A 176 1.54 -4.07 -24.00
C LEU A 176 1.47 -5.27 -23.04
N HIS A 177 2.51 -5.50 -22.24
CA HIS A 177 2.58 -6.58 -21.25
C HIS A 177 2.17 -6.13 -19.84
N PHE A 178 1.89 -4.83 -19.63
CA PHE A 178 1.23 -4.41 -18.41
C PHE A 178 -0.27 -4.66 -18.53
N ASP A 179 -0.84 -5.46 -17.65
CA ASP A 179 -2.29 -5.73 -17.58
C ASP A 179 -3.13 -4.52 -17.12
N SER A 180 -2.54 -3.32 -17.10
CA SER A 180 -3.13 -2.08 -16.61
C SER A 180 -3.22 -1.07 -17.72
N ASP A 181 -4.44 -0.81 -18.19
CA ASP A 181 -4.73 0.21 -19.20
C ASP A 181 -4.26 1.60 -18.75
N MET A 182 -4.33 1.88 -17.45
CA MET A 182 -3.82 3.11 -16.85
C MET A 182 -2.30 3.24 -17.04
N LEU A 183 -1.51 2.20 -16.71
CA LEU A 183 -0.08 2.25 -16.94
C LEU A 183 0.26 2.31 -18.43
N GLN A 184 -0.44 1.55 -19.27
CA GLN A 184 -0.28 1.61 -20.72
C GLN A 184 -0.48 3.04 -21.24
N TYR A 185 -1.53 3.72 -20.77
CA TYR A 185 -1.79 5.11 -21.11
C TYR A 185 -0.71 6.06 -20.58
N MET A 186 -0.29 5.93 -19.33
CA MET A 186 0.78 6.76 -18.75
C MET A 186 2.10 6.61 -19.54
N ILE A 187 2.47 5.38 -19.91
CA ILE A 187 3.64 5.09 -20.74
C ILE A 187 3.48 5.67 -22.15
N TRP A 188 2.30 5.54 -22.77
CA TRP A 188 2.04 6.12 -24.10
C TRP A 188 2.06 7.64 -24.09
N LYS A 189 1.44 8.29 -23.09
CA LYS A 189 1.32 9.74 -22.99
C LYS A 189 2.66 10.42 -22.70
N ASN A 190 3.48 9.79 -21.86
CA ASN A 190 4.77 10.35 -21.43
C ASN A 190 5.97 9.74 -22.18
N GLY A 191 5.71 8.76 -23.05
CA GLY A 191 6.70 8.17 -23.94
C GLY A 191 6.90 9.04 -25.17
N MET A 192 8.18 9.30 -25.45
CA MET A 192 8.74 9.69 -26.75
C MET A 192 8.06 9.01 -27.94
#